data_AF-N9DNQ2-F1
#
_entry.id   AF-N9DNQ2-F1
#
_cell.length_a   1.000
_cell.length_b   1.000
_cell.length_c   1.000
_cell.angle_alpha   90.00
_cell.angle_beta   90.00
_cell.angle_gamma   90.00
#
_symmetry.space_group_name_H-M   'P 1'
#
loop_
_entity.id
_entity.type
_entity.pdbx_description
1 polymer ?
#
loop_
_entity_poly.entity_id
_entity_poly.type
_entity_poly.pdbx_seq_one_letter_code
_entity_poly.pdbx_strand_id
1 'polypeptide(L)'
;MDELSWYFQYFSIFGVGVHVLIALCFAIHAIRNGQPFFWLWILFVFPFFGSVVYLIAVYLPQSRMPYQAHILSKKALHILQPNRAINQAKTQYENIPSVENAVRYAEYLIQSGKASEAIAILKQKHTSLVENDPAFLEQWATAYLQDQQAQQALAITDKIKSIDPNYKIEQIALIRALANHQLNQ
;
A
#
# COMPACT_ATOMS: atom_id res chain seq x y z
N MET A 1 12.91 21.37 -55.62
CA MET A 1 12.45 20.62 -54.42
C MET A 1 11.06 21.07 -53.99
N ASP A 2 10.25 21.63 -54.90
CA ASP A 2 8.88 22.06 -54.60
C ASP A 2 7.84 21.02 -55.02
N GLU A 3 8.27 19.90 -55.62
CA GLU A 3 7.36 18.93 -56.23
C GLU A 3 6.69 17.94 -55.25
N LEU A 4 7.21 17.83 -54.03
CA LEU A 4 6.70 16.88 -53.04
C LEU A 4 5.75 17.53 -52.03
N SER A 5 5.77 18.86 -51.91
CA SER A 5 4.95 19.59 -50.93
C SER A 5 3.45 19.54 -51.28
N TRP A 6 3.10 19.54 -52.56
CA TRP A 6 1.70 19.48 -53.00
C TRP A 6 1.05 18.12 -52.73
N TYR A 7 1.79 17.01 -52.76
CA TYR A 7 1.26 15.70 -52.40
C TYR A 7 0.92 15.59 -50.90
N PHE A 8 1.81 16.09 -50.03
CA PHE A 8 1.55 16.10 -48.59
C PHE A 8 0.42 17.06 -48.20
N GLN A 9 0.30 18.20 -48.90
CA GLN A 9 -0.77 19.16 -48.66
C GLN A 9 -2.13 18.65 -49.17
N TYR A 10 -2.19 17.97 -50.31
CA TYR A 10 -3.43 17.34 -50.80
C TYR A 10 -3.91 16.21 -49.88
N PHE A 11 -3.02 15.34 -49.41
CA PHE A 11 -3.38 14.23 -48.52
C PHE A 11 -3.90 14.73 -47.16
N SER A 12 -3.34 15.82 -46.65
CA SER A 12 -3.80 16.50 -45.42
C SER A 12 -5.18 17.14 -45.58
N ILE A 13 -5.43 17.83 -46.70
CA ILE A 13 -6.72 18.50 -46.99
C ILE A 13 -7.84 17.47 -47.19
N PHE A 14 -7.55 16.35 -47.88
CA PHE A 14 -8.53 15.28 -48.09
C PHE A 14 -8.91 14.56 -46.78
N GLY A 15 -7.93 14.30 -45.90
CA GLY A 15 -8.18 13.70 -44.59
C GLY A 15 -9.06 14.59 -43.70
N VAL A 16 -8.77 15.90 -43.68
CA VAL A 16 -9.57 16.88 -42.92
C VAL A 16 -10.95 17.07 -43.54
N GLY A 17 -11.06 17.12 -44.87
CA GLY A 17 -12.34 17.28 -45.57
C GLY A 17 -13.32 16.14 -45.32
N VAL A 18 -12.85 14.88 -45.34
CA VAL A 18 -13.69 13.70 -45.04
C VAL A 18 -14.15 13.70 -43.59
N HIS A 19 -13.28 14.09 -42.65
CA HIS A 19 -13.65 14.18 -41.22
C HIS A 19 -14.70 15.27 -40.97
N VAL A 20 -14.58 16.42 -41.64
CA VAL A 20 -15.56 17.51 -41.54
C VAL A 20 -16.92 17.08 -42.09
N LEU A 21 -16.97 16.35 -43.20
CA LEU A 21 -18.22 15.83 -43.76
C LEU A 21 -18.90 14.80 -42.84
N ILE A 22 -18.14 13.91 -42.23
CA ILE A 22 -18.67 12.93 -41.26
C ILE A 22 -19.19 13.64 -40.01
N ALA A 23 -18.41 14.59 -39.45
CA ALA A 23 -18.83 15.38 -38.30
C ALA A 23 -20.11 16.19 -38.59
N LEU A 24 -20.24 16.75 -39.79
CA LEU A 24 -21.42 17.51 -40.21
C LEU A 24 -22.67 16.61 -40.30
N CYS A 25 -22.55 15.41 -40.88
CA CYS A 25 -23.64 14.44 -40.95
C CYS A 25 -24.14 14.03 -39.56
N PHE A 26 -23.23 13.75 -38.62
CA PHE A 26 -23.59 13.36 -37.25
C PHE A 26 -24.16 14.53 -36.44
N ALA A 27 -23.66 15.76 -36.63
CA ALA A 27 -24.21 16.95 -36.00
C ALA A 27 -25.66 17.21 -36.46
N ILE A 28 -25.93 17.09 -37.77
CA ILE A 28 -27.29 17.24 -38.32
C ILE A 28 -28.23 16.15 -37.78
N HIS A 29 -27.75 14.90 -37.65
CA HIS A 29 -28.53 13.80 -37.08
C HIS A 29 -28.85 14.00 -35.59
N ALA A 30 -27.88 14.45 -34.79
CA ALA A 30 -28.05 14.72 -33.37
C ALA A 30 -29.08 15.84 -33.11
N ILE A 31 -29.05 16.91 -33.92
CA ILE A 31 -30.00 18.04 -33.83
C ILE A 31 -31.40 17.60 -34.28
N ARG A 32 -31.53 16.84 -35.39
CA ARG A 32 -32.83 16.33 -35.85
C ARG A 32 -33.49 15.37 -34.86
N ASN A 33 -32.71 14.65 -34.07
CA ASN A 33 -33.22 13.68 -33.10
C ASN A 33 -33.35 14.24 -31.67
N GLY A 34 -33.19 15.56 -31.49
CA GLY A 34 -33.42 16.24 -30.22
C GLY A 34 -32.47 15.82 -29.10
N GLN A 35 -31.26 15.34 -29.44
CA GLN A 35 -30.31 14.83 -28.46
C GLN A 35 -29.67 15.99 -27.66
N PRO A 36 -29.29 15.77 -26.39
CA PRO A 36 -28.69 16.80 -25.54
C PRO A 36 -27.41 17.41 -26.14
N PHE A 37 -27.23 18.72 -25.96
CA PHE A 37 -26.03 19.47 -26.42
C PHE A 37 -24.68 18.87 -25.94
N PHE A 38 -24.69 18.02 -24.91
CA PHE A 38 -23.55 17.24 -24.43
C PHE A 38 -22.92 16.34 -25.52
N TRP A 39 -23.72 15.78 -26.44
CA TRP A 39 -23.20 14.96 -27.54
C TRP A 39 -22.41 15.77 -28.59
N LEU A 40 -22.77 17.05 -28.78
CA LEU A 40 -22.00 17.97 -29.62
C LEU A 40 -20.65 18.30 -28.98
N TRP A 41 -20.59 18.37 -27.65
CA TRP A 41 -19.35 18.58 -26.91
C TRP A 41 -18.39 17.39 -27.06
N ILE A 42 -18.91 16.15 -26.97
CA ILE A 42 -18.14 14.92 -27.23
C ILE A 42 -17.56 14.92 -28.65
N LEU A 43 -18.34 15.31 -29.67
CA LEU A 43 -17.88 15.39 -31.05
C LEU A 43 -16.72 16.38 -31.22
N PHE A 44 -16.74 17.49 -30.49
CA PHE A 44 -15.70 18.54 -30.52
C PHE A 44 -14.43 18.17 -29.74
N VAL A 45 -14.52 17.30 -28.72
CA VAL A 45 -13.36 16.77 -28.00
C VAL A 45 -12.68 15.63 -28.77
N PHE A 46 -13.42 14.94 -29.63
CA PHE A 46 -12.94 13.79 -30.41
C PHE A 46 -12.02 14.04 -31.63
N PRO A 47 -11.48 15.25 -31.91
CA PRO A 47 -10.29 15.38 -32.76
C PRO A 47 -8.98 15.17 -31.99
N PHE A 48 -8.97 15.48 -30.69
CA PHE A 48 -7.73 15.56 -29.89
C PHE A 48 -7.29 14.21 -29.33
N PHE A 49 -8.22 13.26 -29.18
CA PHE A 49 -7.95 11.95 -28.60
C PHE A 49 -6.99 11.11 -29.48
N GLY A 50 -7.00 11.33 -30.80
CA GLY A 50 -6.07 10.66 -31.72
C GLY A 50 -4.60 10.95 -31.41
N SER A 51 -4.28 12.18 -31.00
CA SER A 51 -2.92 12.58 -30.60
C SER A 51 -2.50 11.94 -29.27
N VAL A 52 -3.43 11.80 -28.32
CA VAL A 52 -3.20 11.13 -27.04
C VAL A 52 -2.99 9.64 -27.24
N VAL A 53 -3.81 9.00 -28.07
CA VAL A 53 -3.64 7.57 -28.43
C VAL A 53 -2.33 7.35 -29.16
N TYR A 54 -1.95 8.22 -30.11
CA TYR A 54 -0.66 8.12 -30.80
C TYR A 54 0.52 8.29 -29.82
N LEU A 55 0.42 9.25 -28.90
CA LEU A 55 1.44 9.46 -27.86
C LEU A 55 1.57 8.24 -26.93
N ILE A 56 0.47 7.59 -26.55
CA ILE A 56 0.49 6.41 -25.67
C ILE A 56 0.87 5.13 -26.42
N ALA A 57 0.33 4.90 -27.62
CA ALA A 57 0.46 3.65 -28.36
C ALA A 57 1.72 3.57 -29.22
N VAL A 58 2.27 4.71 -29.64
CA VAL A 58 3.42 4.77 -30.56
C VAL A 58 4.64 5.37 -29.87
N TYR A 59 4.50 6.52 -29.21
CA TYR A 59 5.64 7.25 -28.63
C TYR A 59 6.10 6.65 -27.29
N LEU A 60 5.16 6.35 -26.39
CA LEU A 60 5.45 5.76 -25.07
C LEU A 60 6.19 4.41 -25.13
N PRO A 61 5.82 3.43 -25.96
CA PRO A 61 6.53 2.15 -26.03
C PRO A 61 7.91 2.24 -26.70
N GLN A 62 8.16 3.25 -27.53
CA GLN A 62 9.46 3.47 -28.18
C GLN A 62 10.44 4.25 -27.29
N SER A 63 9.93 5.04 -26.35
CA SER A 63 10.71 5.61 -25.25
C SER A 63 10.98 4.52 -24.20
N ARG A 64 11.96 3.65 -24.50
CA ARG A 64 12.48 2.56 -23.66
C ARG A 64 12.30 2.84 -22.16
N MET A 65 11.23 2.28 -21.59
CA MET A 65 10.97 2.29 -20.16
C MET A 65 11.68 1.07 -19.56
N PRO A 66 12.78 1.22 -18.82
CA PRO A 66 13.49 0.08 -18.26
C PRO A 66 12.74 -0.43 -17.03
N TYR A 67 12.16 -1.64 -17.09
CA TYR A 67 11.88 -2.59 -15.98
C TYR A 67 11.16 -2.10 -14.68
N GLN A 68 10.93 -0.81 -14.47
CA GLN A 68 10.51 -0.18 -13.22
C GLN A 68 8.99 0.01 -13.11
N ALA A 69 8.23 -0.34 -14.15
CA ALA A 69 6.76 -0.34 -14.09
C ALA A 69 6.23 -1.35 -13.05
N HIS A 70 6.97 -2.43 -12.77
CA HIS A 70 6.62 -3.40 -11.73
C HIS A 70 6.89 -2.89 -10.30
N ILE A 71 7.69 -1.83 -10.13
CA ILE A 71 8.00 -1.25 -8.82
C ILE A 71 6.97 -0.18 -8.44
N LEU A 72 6.42 0.53 -9.43
CA LEU A 72 5.36 1.53 -9.21
C LEU A 72 4.04 0.89 -8.75
N SER A 73 3.69 -0.31 -9.23
CA SER A 73 2.51 -1.04 -8.73
C SER A 73 2.65 -1.45 -7.27
N LYS A 74 3.83 -1.91 -6.85
CA LYS A 74 4.10 -2.26 -5.43
C LYS A 74 4.05 -1.05 -4.50
N LYS A 75 4.58 0.11 -4.93
CA LYS A 75 4.48 1.35 -4.13
C LYS A 75 3.05 1.92 -4.09
N ALA A 76 2.29 1.83 -5.19
CA ALA A 76 0.88 2.24 -5.21
C ALA A 76 -0.01 1.35 -4.31
N LEU A 77 0.25 0.03 -4.26
CA LEU A 77 -0.45 -0.87 -3.31
C LEU A 77 -0.17 -0.51 -1.84
N HIS A 78 1.03 -0.06 -1.51
CA HIS A 78 1.41 0.31 -0.15
C HIS A 78 0.68 1.57 0.35
N ILE A 79 0.31 2.47 -0.57
CA ILE A 79 -0.49 3.68 -0.28
C ILE A 79 -1.97 3.32 -0.09
N LEU A 80 -2.47 2.33 -0.82
CA LEU A 80 -3.88 1.92 -0.76
C LEU A 80 -4.22 1.09 0.48
N GLN A 81 -3.26 0.40 1.11
CA GLN A 81 -3.53 -0.43 2.29
C GLN A 81 -2.37 -0.40 3.32
N PRO A 82 -2.15 0.72 4.02
CA PRO A 82 -1.16 0.80 5.10
C PRO A 82 -1.40 -0.26 6.19
N ASN A 83 -2.64 -0.73 6.36
CA ASN A 83 -3.05 -1.73 7.36
C ASN A 83 -3.18 -3.15 6.80
N ARG A 84 -2.67 -3.47 5.59
CA ARG A 84 -2.87 -4.81 5.00
C ARG A 84 -2.30 -5.92 5.88
N ALA A 85 -1.07 -5.73 6.38
CA ALA A 85 -0.35 -6.76 7.13
C ALA A 85 -1.03 -7.05 8.48
N ILE A 86 -1.39 -6.01 9.23
CA ILE A 86 -2.12 -6.15 10.50
C ILE A 86 -3.51 -6.78 10.29
N ASN A 87 -4.23 -6.42 9.22
CA ASN A 87 -5.52 -7.03 8.90
C ASN A 87 -5.38 -8.52 8.56
N GLN A 88 -4.35 -8.88 7.78
CA GLN A 88 -4.08 -10.29 7.45
C GLN A 88 -3.75 -11.10 8.70
N ALA A 89 -2.90 -10.57 9.58
CA ALA A 89 -2.55 -11.22 10.84
C ALA A 89 -3.76 -11.36 11.77
N LYS A 90 -4.62 -10.33 11.84
CA LYS A 90 -5.90 -10.39 12.56
C LYS A 90 -6.80 -11.50 12.03
N THR A 91 -7.04 -11.54 10.72
CA THR A 91 -7.88 -12.58 10.11
C THR A 91 -7.34 -13.98 10.36
N GLN A 92 -6.01 -14.17 10.32
CA GLN A 92 -5.39 -15.46 10.62
C GLN A 92 -5.57 -15.86 12.08
N TYR A 93 -5.45 -14.92 13.01
CA TYR A 93 -5.72 -15.14 14.43
C TYR A 93 -7.20 -15.48 14.69
N GLU A 94 -8.12 -14.78 14.04
CA GLU A 94 -9.56 -15.03 14.16
C GLU A 94 -9.96 -16.40 13.58
N ASN A 95 -9.36 -16.80 12.46
CA ASN A 95 -9.60 -18.10 11.85
C ASN A 95 -8.99 -19.26 12.66
N ILE A 96 -7.77 -19.07 13.18
CA ILE A 96 -7.01 -20.07 13.93
C ILE A 96 -6.39 -19.38 15.15
N PRO A 97 -7.03 -19.44 16.33
CA PRO A 97 -6.58 -18.73 17.53
C PRO A 97 -5.46 -19.47 18.27
N SER A 98 -4.38 -19.81 17.56
CA SER A 98 -3.16 -20.41 18.10
C SER A 98 -2.26 -19.37 18.77
N VAL A 99 -1.29 -19.83 19.59
CA VAL A 99 -0.31 -18.94 20.23
C VAL A 99 0.58 -18.26 19.18
N GLU A 100 1.04 -19.00 18.17
CA GLU A 100 1.87 -18.45 17.09
C GLU A 100 1.14 -17.34 16.31
N ASN A 101 -0.12 -17.55 15.95
CA ASN A 101 -0.91 -16.52 15.25
C ASN A 101 -1.16 -15.29 16.15
N ALA A 102 -1.32 -15.50 17.46
CA ALA A 102 -1.49 -14.43 18.43
C ALA A 102 -0.23 -13.58 18.57
N VAL A 103 0.93 -14.23 18.70
CA VAL A 103 2.27 -13.62 18.72
C VAL A 103 2.50 -12.80 17.45
N ARG A 104 2.21 -13.37 16.27
CA ARG A 104 2.34 -12.65 15.00
C ARG A 104 1.40 -11.45 14.90
N TYR A 105 0.16 -11.58 15.35
CA TYR A 105 -0.77 -10.46 15.35
C TYR A 105 -0.37 -9.36 16.36
N ALA A 106 0.09 -9.76 17.55
CA ALA A 106 0.63 -8.85 18.57
C ALA A 106 1.84 -8.07 18.05
N GLU A 107 2.73 -8.70 17.30
CA GLU A 107 3.88 -8.03 16.67
C GLU A 107 3.45 -6.88 15.75
N TYR A 108 2.46 -7.10 14.88
CA TYR A 108 1.92 -6.05 14.01
C TYR A 108 1.19 -4.95 14.79
N LEU A 109 0.54 -5.30 15.90
CA LEU A 109 -0.10 -4.33 16.80
C LEU A 109 0.94 -3.42 17.46
N ILE A 110 2.02 -3.99 17.99
CA ILE A 110 3.19 -3.26 18.55
C ILE A 110 3.78 -2.31 17.51
N GLN A 111 4.04 -2.79 16.29
CA GLN A 111 4.58 -1.97 15.20
C GLN A 111 3.64 -0.84 14.77
N SER A 112 2.33 -1.03 14.95
CA SER A 112 1.29 -0.05 14.61
C SER A 112 0.95 0.90 15.77
N GLY A 113 1.70 0.85 16.88
CA GLY A 113 1.46 1.69 18.07
C GLY A 113 0.26 1.27 18.92
N LYS A 114 -0.29 0.07 18.70
CA LYS A 114 -1.44 -0.50 19.42
C LYS A 114 -0.99 -1.49 20.50
N ALA A 115 -0.04 -1.06 21.33
CA ALA A 115 0.60 -1.92 22.32
C ALA A 115 -0.37 -2.48 23.37
N SER A 116 -1.35 -1.69 23.81
CA SER A 116 -2.41 -2.12 24.75
C SER A 116 -3.23 -3.32 24.22
N GLU A 117 -3.62 -3.29 22.94
CA GLU A 117 -4.30 -4.41 22.28
C GLU A 117 -3.39 -5.66 22.21
N ALA A 118 -2.10 -5.47 21.91
CA ALA A 118 -1.12 -6.55 21.88
C ALA A 118 -0.98 -7.23 23.25
N ILE A 119 -0.91 -6.44 24.33
CA ILE A 119 -0.84 -6.94 25.72
C ILE A 119 -2.07 -7.80 26.04
N ALA A 120 -3.27 -7.38 25.66
CA ALA A 120 -4.49 -8.14 25.93
C ALA A 120 -4.47 -9.53 25.26
N ILE A 121 -4.02 -9.58 24.01
CA ILE A 121 -3.91 -10.83 23.24
C ILE A 121 -2.85 -11.75 23.82
N LEU A 122 -1.66 -11.22 24.09
CA LEU A 122 -0.56 -11.99 24.70
C LEU A 122 -0.96 -12.52 26.08
N LYS A 123 -1.58 -11.68 26.93
CA LYS A 123 -2.06 -12.10 28.24
C LYS A 123 -3.11 -13.23 28.14
N GLN A 124 -4.00 -13.19 27.16
CA GLN A 124 -4.98 -14.25 26.93
C GLN A 124 -4.32 -15.58 26.49
N LYS A 125 -3.19 -15.51 25.77
CA LYS A 125 -2.47 -16.68 25.24
C LYS A 125 -1.30 -17.15 26.09
N HIS A 126 -1.02 -16.46 27.18
CA HIS A 126 -0.05 -16.89 28.17
C HIS A 126 -0.55 -18.16 28.88
N THR A 127 -0.01 -19.30 28.45
CA THR A 127 -0.33 -20.64 28.96
C THR A 127 0.95 -21.33 29.41
N SER A 128 0.85 -22.41 30.18
CA SER A 128 2.03 -23.15 30.69
C SER A 128 2.99 -23.63 29.59
N LEU A 129 2.54 -23.77 28.34
CA LEU A 129 3.39 -24.15 27.20
C LEU A 129 4.38 -23.04 26.81
N VAL A 130 3.98 -21.76 26.91
CA VAL A 130 4.78 -20.60 26.50
C VAL A 130 5.22 -19.74 27.67
N GLU A 131 4.86 -20.14 28.89
CA GLU A 131 5.16 -19.41 30.13
C GLU A 131 6.66 -19.13 30.31
N ASN A 132 7.51 -20.07 29.87
CA ASN A 132 8.96 -19.97 29.94
C ASN A 132 9.61 -19.86 28.57
N ASP A 133 8.86 -19.52 27.51
CA ASP A 133 9.43 -19.27 26.18
C ASP A 133 10.00 -17.83 26.14
N PRO A 134 11.33 -17.65 26.03
CA PRO A 134 11.94 -16.33 26.00
C PRO A 134 11.44 -15.45 24.84
N ALA A 135 11.08 -16.03 23.70
CA ALA A 135 10.60 -15.28 22.54
C ALA A 135 9.19 -14.70 22.78
N PHE A 136 8.30 -15.49 23.40
CA PHE A 136 6.99 -15.02 23.82
C PHE A 136 7.12 -13.89 24.86
N LEU A 137 7.98 -14.10 25.86
CA LEU A 137 8.23 -13.11 26.92
C LEU A 137 8.86 -11.82 26.37
N GLU A 138 9.78 -11.89 25.40
CA GLU A 138 10.38 -10.71 24.77
C GLU A 138 9.33 -9.85 24.06
N GLN A 139 8.44 -10.45 23.26
CA GLN A 139 7.35 -9.71 22.63
C GLN A 139 6.43 -9.06 23.66
N TRP A 140 6.14 -9.77 24.76
CA TRP A 140 5.29 -9.24 25.82
C TRP A 140 5.94 -8.07 26.58
N ALA A 141 7.24 -8.18 26.88
CA ALA A 141 8.01 -7.08 27.48
C ALA A 141 8.06 -5.86 26.55
N THR A 142 8.22 -6.08 25.25
CA THR A 142 8.22 -5.01 24.24
C THR A 142 6.88 -4.29 24.18
N ALA A 143 5.77 -5.05 24.24
CA ALA A 143 4.43 -4.47 24.30
C ALA A 143 4.24 -3.63 25.58
N TYR A 144 4.64 -4.14 26.75
CA TYR A 144 4.59 -3.36 28.00
C TYR A 144 5.41 -2.08 27.95
N LEU A 145 6.61 -2.14 27.39
CA LEU A 145 7.47 -0.96 27.24
C LEU A 145 6.82 0.12 26.37
N GLN A 146 6.21 -0.27 25.24
CA GLN A 146 5.52 0.68 24.36
C GLN A 146 4.27 1.28 25.00
N ASP A 147 3.57 0.53 25.84
CA ASP A 147 2.37 0.97 26.57
C ASP A 147 2.72 1.76 27.86
N GLN A 148 3.98 2.17 28.04
CA GLN A 148 4.48 2.90 29.22
C GLN A 148 4.35 2.13 30.56
N GLN A 149 4.22 0.81 30.48
CA GLN A 149 4.13 -0.10 31.64
C GLN A 149 5.53 -0.63 32.00
N ALA A 150 6.42 0.28 32.39
CA ALA A 150 7.84 0.00 32.59
C ALA A 150 8.12 -1.04 33.69
N GLN A 151 7.35 -1.04 34.79
CA GLN A 151 7.53 -2.01 35.88
C GLN A 151 7.26 -3.44 35.40
N GLN A 152 6.21 -3.62 34.60
CA GLN A 152 5.83 -4.91 34.02
C GLN A 152 6.86 -5.38 33.01
N ALA A 153 7.36 -4.48 32.16
CA ALA A 153 8.43 -4.79 31.21
C ALA A 153 9.70 -5.30 31.93
N LEU A 154 10.12 -4.64 33.01
CA LEU A 154 11.27 -5.06 33.81
C LEU A 154 11.05 -6.46 34.41
N ALA A 155 9.89 -6.71 35.03
CA ALA A 155 9.57 -8.01 35.62
C ALA A 155 9.65 -9.16 34.61
N ILE A 156 9.16 -8.94 33.38
CA ILE A 156 9.25 -9.95 32.31
C ILE A 156 10.71 -10.15 31.87
N THR A 157 11.51 -9.08 31.73
CA THR A 157 12.93 -9.23 31.38
C THR A 157 13.77 -9.92 32.46
N ASP A 158 13.42 -9.76 33.74
CA ASP A 158 14.06 -10.50 34.84
C ASP A 158 13.72 -12.00 34.74
N LYS A 159 12.48 -12.34 34.39
CA LYS A 159 12.09 -13.73 34.10
C LYS A 159 12.89 -14.32 32.94
N ILE A 160 13.02 -13.59 31.82
CA ILE A 160 13.83 -14.03 30.66
C ILE A 160 15.26 -14.36 31.09
N LYS A 161 15.90 -13.47 31.85
CA LYS A 161 17.27 -13.71 32.35
C LYS A 161 17.39 -14.91 33.28
N SER A 162 16.34 -15.22 34.04
CA SER A 162 16.33 -16.40 34.91
C SER A 162 16.21 -17.72 34.11
N ILE A 163 15.57 -17.68 32.94
CA ILE A 163 15.38 -18.84 32.05
C ILE A 163 16.61 -19.06 31.17
N ASP A 164 17.04 -18.01 30.46
CA ASP A 164 18.21 -18.02 29.59
C ASP A 164 18.95 -16.68 29.69
N PRO A 165 20.06 -16.61 30.45
CA PRO A 165 20.86 -15.40 30.56
C PRO A 165 21.45 -14.90 29.25
N ASN A 166 21.60 -15.77 28.24
CA ASN A 166 22.23 -15.44 26.96
C ASN A 166 21.22 -15.14 25.85
N TYR A 167 19.92 -15.23 26.13
CA TYR A 167 18.88 -14.90 25.16
C TYR A 167 18.92 -13.42 24.77
N LYS A 168 19.32 -13.14 23.52
CA LYS A 168 19.34 -11.80 22.90
C LYS A 168 19.76 -10.69 23.89
N ILE A 169 20.91 -10.88 24.55
CA ILE A 169 21.37 -10.04 25.67
C ILE A 169 21.23 -8.54 25.37
N GLU A 170 21.66 -8.12 24.19
CA GLU A 170 21.63 -6.72 23.75
C GLU A 170 20.20 -6.16 23.69
N GLN A 171 19.26 -6.93 23.12
CA GLN A 171 17.87 -6.52 22.98
C GLN A 171 17.18 -6.43 24.36
N ILE A 172 17.43 -7.40 25.24
CA ILE A 172 16.87 -7.41 26.59
C ILE A 172 17.47 -6.26 27.43
N ALA A 173 18.78 -6.00 27.29
CA ALA A 173 19.43 -4.86 27.93
C ALA A 173 18.83 -3.53 27.46
N LEU A 174 18.54 -3.39 26.16
CA LEU A 174 17.88 -2.21 25.61
C LEU A 174 16.49 -2.00 26.20
N ILE A 175 15.65 -3.04 26.24
CA ILE A 175 14.30 -2.97 26.83
C ILE A 175 14.38 -2.50 28.29
N ARG A 176 15.32 -3.06 29.06
CA ARG A 176 15.53 -2.67 30.46
C ARG A 176 16.00 -1.23 30.61
N ALA A 177 16.93 -0.79 29.78
CA ALA A 177 17.43 0.59 29.81
C ALA A 177 16.30 1.58 29.52
N LEU A 178 15.49 1.31 28.50
CA LEU A 178 14.34 2.13 28.14
C LEU A 178 13.26 2.12 29.24
N ALA A 179 12.97 0.97 29.84
CA ALA A 179 12.02 0.86 30.94
C ALA A 179 12.49 1.65 32.18
N ASN A 180 13.76 1.52 32.56
CA ASN A 180 14.32 2.31 33.67
C ASN A 180 14.27 3.81 33.40
N HIS A 181 14.52 4.23 32.15
CA HIS A 181 14.37 5.62 31.76
C HIS A 181 12.92 6.11 31.91
N GLN A 182 11.92 5.32 31.49
CA GLN A 182 10.51 5.67 31.69
C GLN A 182 10.10 5.80 33.16
N LEU A 183 10.72 5.05 34.08
CA LEU A 183 10.44 5.15 35.51
C LEU A 183 11.04 6.39 36.18
N ASN A 184 12.07 6.98 35.56
CA ASN A 184 12.80 8.14 36.09
C ASN A 184 12.32 9.47 35.52
N GLN A 185 11.34 9.46 34.61
CA GLN A 185 10.67 10.65 34.06
C GLN A 185 9.41 10.97 34.86
#